data_AF-A0A1Q6XDQ6-F1
#
_entry.id   AF-A0A1Q6XDQ6-F1
#
_cell.length_a   1.000
_cell.length_b   1.000
_cell.length_c   1.000
_cell.angle_alpha   90.00
_cell.angle_beta   90.00
_cell.angle_gamma   90.00
#
_symmetry.space_group_name_H-M   'P 1'
#
loop_
_entity.id
_entity.type
_entity.pdbx_description
1 polymer ?
#
loop_
_entity_poly.entity_id
_entity_poly.type
_entity_poly.pdbx_seq_one_letter_code
_entity_poly.pdbx_strand_id
1 'polypeptide(L)'
;MRVTKRSSCNAALLLVLVLLVSIPSYSQNQVLGEVQFVGKTKTEKTSGVWIDGQYVGYAGELKDDKKVLLLPGEHEISVRQSGYMDFTQKVVVEPGKKVVLHVTMQKDPRAQFPTVTSQLKLQVTPDRAAVFVDDGFVGTVREFSGIGRAMLVSPGKHRVKIALPGYQAFETEVNLLPKQKITIKTDLAPGSITEAGPSIKKD
;
A
#
# COMPACT_ATOMS: atom_id res chain seq x y z
N MET A 1 -75.02 -30.78 26.05
CA MET A 1 -74.11 -29.78 25.46
C MET A 1 -72.78 -29.87 26.20
N ARG A 2 -71.67 -29.85 25.44
CA ARG A 2 -70.22 -29.84 25.79
C ARG A 2 -69.85 -29.23 27.15
N VAL A 3 -68.74 -29.50 27.84
CA VAL A 3 -67.52 -30.34 27.79
C VAL A 3 -66.84 -30.08 29.17
N THR A 4 -66.00 -31.02 29.62
CA THR A 4 -65.03 -31.05 30.75
C THR A 4 -64.32 -29.72 31.11
N LYS A 5 -63.75 -29.47 32.30
CA LYS A 5 -62.66 -30.22 32.97
C LYS A 5 -62.35 -29.60 34.37
N ARG A 6 -62.04 -30.45 35.36
CA ARG A 6 -61.29 -30.09 36.59
C ARG A 6 -59.87 -29.63 36.21
N SER A 7 -59.26 -28.73 36.99
CA SER A 7 -57.95 -28.98 37.61
C SER A 7 -57.42 -27.77 38.40
N SER A 8 -56.80 -28.15 39.50
CA SER A 8 -56.27 -27.39 40.63
C SER A 8 -54.90 -26.76 40.36
N CYS A 9 -54.57 -25.76 41.20
CA CYS A 9 -53.25 -25.38 41.74
C CYS A 9 -51.98 -25.61 40.89
N ASN A 10 -51.26 -24.52 40.59
CA ASN A 10 -50.01 -24.19 41.30
C ASN A 10 -49.49 -22.82 40.85
N ALA A 11 -49.29 -21.94 41.83
CA ALA A 11 -48.63 -20.65 41.65
C ALA A 11 -47.15 -20.89 41.33
N ALA A 12 -46.72 -20.53 40.11
CA ALA A 12 -45.32 -20.47 39.74
C ALA A 12 -44.87 -19.00 39.76
N LEU A 13 -44.14 -18.65 40.81
CA LEU A 13 -43.44 -17.38 40.96
C LEU A 13 -42.28 -17.36 39.94
N LEU A 14 -42.45 -16.66 38.82
CA LEU A 14 -41.42 -16.46 37.81
C LEU A 14 -40.49 -15.33 38.25
N LEU A 15 -39.38 -15.69 38.90
CA LEU A 15 -38.30 -14.78 39.24
C LEU A 15 -37.48 -14.51 37.97
N VAL A 16 -37.78 -13.42 37.27
CA VAL A 16 -37.00 -12.98 36.10
C VAL A 16 -35.69 -12.38 36.61
N LEU A 17 -34.64 -13.20 36.63
CA LEU A 17 -33.26 -12.76 36.84
C LEU A 17 -32.81 -11.98 35.60
N VAL A 18 -32.94 -10.65 35.63
CA VAL A 18 -32.33 -9.77 34.64
C VAL A 18 -30.81 -9.81 34.88
N LEU A 19 -30.12 -10.72 34.19
CA LEU A 19 -28.67 -10.64 34.02
C LEU A 19 -28.38 -9.35 33.25
N LEU A 20 -27.95 -8.32 33.97
CA LEU A 20 -27.25 -7.18 33.39
C LEU A 20 -25.95 -7.72 32.76
N VAL A 21 -26.04 -8.18 31.51
CA VAL A 21 -24.87 -8.37 30.67
C VAL A 21 -24.34 -6.96 30.42
N SER A 22 -23.36 -6.55 31.21
CA SER A 22 -22.55 -5.39 30.90
C SER A 22 -21.85 -5.67 29.57
N ILE A 23 -22.45 -5.22 28.47
CA ILE A 23 -21.77 -5.18 27.18
C ILE A 23 -20.56 -4.28 27.41
N PRO A 24 -19.32 -4.77 27.24
CA PRO A 24 -18.18 -3.88 27.27
C PRO A 24 -18.38 -2.88 26.14
N SER A 25 -18.74 -1.66 26.52
CA SER A 25 -18.68 -0.53 25.61
C SER A 25 -17.19 -0.28 25.41
N TYR A 26 -16.61 -0.92 24.39
CA TYR A 26 -15.34 -0.47 23.85
C TYR A 26 -15.58 0.97 23.41
N SER A 27 -15.19 1.92 24.25
CA SER A 27 -15.03 3.30 23.84
C SER A 27 -13.95 3.27 22.78
N GLN A 28 -14.37 3.17 21.52
CA GLN A 28 -13.48 3.21 20.39
C GLN A 28 -13.07 4.67 20.29
N ASN A 29 -11.98 5.03 20.98
CA ASN A 29 -11.28 6.30 20.77
C ASN A 29 -10.72 6.25 19.34
N GLN A 30 -11.59 6.51 18.35
CA GLN A 30 -11.23 6.60 16.94
C GLN A 30 -10.57 7.96 16.71
N VAL A 31 -9.39 8.12 17.32
CA VAL A 31 -8.55 9.31 17.11
C VAL A 31 -8.06 9.32 15.67
N LEU A 32 -7.81 8.15 15.07
CA LEU A 32 -7.31 8.03 13.71
C LEU A 32 -8.43 8.25 12.68
N GLY A 33 -8.11 8.95 11.60
CA GLY A 33 -8.90 8.96 10.37
C GLY A 33 -8.32 7.98 9.35
N GLU A 34 -9.16 7.55 8.40
CA GLU A 34 -8.77 6.63 7.33
C GLU A 34 -8.60 7.38 6.01
N VAL A 35 -7.53 7.05 5.27
CA VAL A 35 -7.37 7.49 3.87
C VAL A 35 -7.46 6.29 2.95
N GLN A 36 -8.42 6.34 2.02
CA GLN A 36 -8.65 5.30 1.03
C GLN A 36 -8.21 5.79 -0.36
N PHE A 37 -7.47 4.95 -1.07
CA PHE A 37 -7.01 5.22 -2.43
C PHE A 37 -7.89 4.49 -3.46
N VAL A 38 -8.37 5.21 -4.46
CA VAL A 38 -9.18 4.68 -5.55
C VAL A 38 -8.53 5.02 -6.88
N GLY A 39 -8.03 4.00 -7.57
CA GLY A 39 -7.52 4.10 -8.95
C GLY A 39 -8.42 3.33 -9.92
N LYS A 40 -8.64 3.91 -11.10
CA LYS A 40 -9.41 3.29 -12.20
C LYS A 40 -8.58 2.29 -12.98
N THR A 41 -7.31 2.62 -13.25
CA THR A 41 -6.41 1.86 -14.12
C THR A 41 -5.44 0.98 -13.33
N LYS A 42 -4.75 0.06 -14.03
CA LYS A 42 -3.67 -0.72 -13.42
C LYS A 42 -2.56 0.20 -12.92
N THR A 43 -2.14 1.18 -13.72
CA THR A 43 -1.08 2.14 -13.37
C THR A 43 -1.38 2.82 -12.04
N GLU A 44 -2.57 3.40 -11.86
CA GLU A 44 -2.95 4.06 -10.61
C GLU A 44 -2.91 3.09 -9.42
N LYS A 45 -3.37 1.84 -9.63
CA LYS A 45 -3.36 0.82 -8.58
C LYS A 45 -1.96 0.31 -8.23
N THR A 46 -0.99 0.36 -9.13
CA THR A 46 0.39 -0.10 -8.89
C THR A 46 1.35 1.04 -8.57
N SER A 47 0.90 2.29 -8.65
CA SER A 47 1.69 3.47 -8.29
C SER A 47 1.99 3.48 -6.80
N GLY A 48 3.21 3.89 -6.46
CA GLY A 48 3.66 3.99 -5.08
C GLY A 48 3.00 5.18 -4.38
N VAL A 49 2.78 5.05 -3.08
CA VAL A 49 2.15 6.06 -2.23
C VAL A 49 3.14 6.50 -1.16
N TRP A 50 3.29 7.81 -1.04
CA TRP A 50 4.04 8.48 0.00
C TRP A 50 3.12 9.35 0.82
N ILE A 51 3.30 9.31 2.13
CA ILE A 51 2.60 10.15 3.10
C ILE A 51 3.68 10.89 3.88
N ASP A 52 3.62 12.23 3.84
CA ASP A 52 4.59 13.11 4.48
C ASP A 52 6.05 12.76 4.11
N GLY A 53 6.25 12.39 2.83
CA GLY A 53 7.55 11.99 2.29
C GLY A 53 7.98 10.55 2.61
N GLN A 54 7.20 9.77 3.35
CA GLN A 54 7.50 8.36 3.64
C GLN A 54 6.73 7.41 2.73
N TYR A 55 7.44 6.48 2.07
CA TYR A 55 6.79 5.42 1.28
C TYR A 55 6.01 4.48 2.20
N VAL A 56 4.74 4.24 1.90
CA VAL A 56 3.86 3.38 2.72
C VAL A 56 3.37 2.13 2.00
N GLY A 57 3.49 2.08 0.67
CA GLY A 57 3.00 0.98 -0.14
C GLY A 57 2.55 1.46 -1.52
N TYR A 58 1.81 0.61 -2.25
CA TYR A 58 1.17 1.00 -3.52
C TYR A 58 -0.35 1.12 -3.39
N ALA A 59 -0.98 1.98 -4.19
CA ALA A 59 -2.38 2.38 -3.96
C ALA A 59 -3.36 1.20 -3.89
N GLY A 60 -3.16 0.17 -4.71
CA GLY A 60 -4.02 -1.02 -4.77
C GLY A 60 -3.86 -2.00 -3.61
N GLU A 61 -2.79 -1.94 -2.81
CA GLU A 61 -2.66 -2.73 -1.58
C GLU A 61 -3.17 -2.03 -0.34
N LEU A 62 -3.26 -0.69 -0.34
CA LEU A 62 -3.59 0.11 0.84
C LEU A 62 -5.10 0.15 1.12
N LYS A 63 -5.66 -1.02 1.39
CA LYS A 63 -7.08 -1.26 1.68
C LYS A 63 -7.23 -2.38 2.69
N ASP A 64 -8.45 -2.58 3.19
CA ASP A 64 -8.79 -3.67 4.09
C ASP A 64 -7.86 -3.72 5.33
N ASP A 65 -7.06 -4.77 5.47
CA ASP A 65 -6.09 -4.98 6.56
C ASP A 65 -4.85 -4.07 6.47
N LYS A 66 -4.59 -3.49 5.30
CA LYS A 66 -3.46 -2.57 5.03
C LYS A 66 -3.92 -1.13 4.79
N LYS A 67 -5.13 -0.79 5.21
CA LYS A 67 -5.65 0.57 5.09
C LYS A 67 -4.75 1.59 5.78
N VAL A 68 -4.71 2.79 5.24
CA VAL A 68 -3.94 3.90 5.82
C VAL A 68 -4.77 4.56 6.91
N LEU A 69 -4.20 4.58 8.13
CA LEU A 69 -4.76 5.26 9.29
C LEU A 69 -3.78 6.35 9.72
N LEU A 70 -4.26 7.60 9.76
CA LEU A 70 -3.45 8.77 10.09
C LEU A 70 -4.03 9.50 11.30
N LEU A 71 -3.16 10.22 12.00
CA LEU A 71 -3.59 11.13 13.05
C LEU A 71 -4.41 12.29 12.45
N PRO A 72 -5.25 12.96 13.25
CA PRO A 72 -5.94 14.16 12.79
C PRO A 72 -4.93 15.26 12.46
N GLY A 73 -5.12 15.94 11.33
CA GLY A 73 -4.22 16.99 10.87
C GLY A 73 -4.13 17.08 9.35
N GLU A 74 -3.30 17.99 8.87
CA GLU A 74 -2.94 18.07 7.45
C GLU A 74 -1.81 17.08 7.15
N HIS A 75 -2.01 16.25 6.12
CA HIS A 75 -1.03 15.33 5.60
C HIS A 75 -0.80 15.59 4.11
N GLU A 76 0.44 15.55 3.67
CA GLU A 76 0.77 15.59 2.25
C GLU A 76 0.86 14.17 1.69
N ILE A 77 0.07 13.90 0.66
CA ILE A 77 0.02 12.59 0.03
C ILE A 77 0.51 12.75 -1.41
N SER A 78 1.52 11.97 -1.78
CA SER A 78 1.99 11.89 -3.15
C SER A 78 1.92 10.46 -3.69
N VAL A 79 1.42 10.31 -4.92
CA VAL A 79 1.35 9.05 -5.63
C VAL A 79 2.24 9.17 -6.86
N ARG A 80 3.23 8.27 -6.97
CA ARG A 80 4.33 8.41 -7.93
C ARG A 80 4.50 7.16 -8.76
N GLN A 81 4.84 7.37 -10.03
CA GLN A 81 5.14 6.32 -11.00
C GLN A 81 6.03 6.91 -12.08
N SER A 82 7.15 6.24 -12.37
CA SER A 82 8.09 6.65 -13.41
C SER A 82 7.38 6.71 -14.77
N GLY A 83 7.64 7.79 -15.52
CA GLY A 83 6.95 8.12 -16.78
C GLY A 83 5.62 8.85 -16.61
N TYR A 84 5.22 9.19 -15.39
CA TYR A 84 4.02 9.96 -15.07
C TYR A 84 4.36 11.17 -14.21
N MET A 85 3.50 12.19 -14.26
CA MET A 85 3.54 13.29 -13.32
C MET A 85 3.08 12.82 -11.93
N ASP A 86 3.75 13.29 -10.89
CA ASP A 86 3.36 12.99 -9.51
C ASP A 86 1.98 13.57 -9.21
N PHE A 87 1.08 12.73 -8.69
CA PHE A 87 -0.18 13.18 -8.11
C PHE A 87 0.10 13.59 -6.66
N THR A 88 -0.01 14.87 -6.32
CA THR A 88 0.24 15.36 -4.96
C THR A 88 -0.97 16.13 -4.44
N GLN A 89 -1.40 15.82 -3.22
CA GLN A 89 -2.54 16.46 -2.58
C GLN A 89 -2.33 16.60 -1.07
N LYS A 90 -2.61 17.79 -0.53
CA LYS A 90 -2.74 18.00 0.91
C LYS A 90 -4.15 17.61 1.36
N VAL A 91 -4.23 16.80 2.40
CA VAL A 91 -5.47 16.21 2.90
C VAL A 91 -5.60 16.50 4.38
N VAL A 92 -6.74 17.06 4.78
CA VAL A 92 -7.10 17.20 6.20
C VAL A 92 -7.78 15.91 6.64
N VAL A 93 -7.18 15.22 7.59
CA VAL A 93 -7.71 14.02 8.22
C VAL A 93 -8.44 14.41 9.49
N GLU A 94 -9.69 14.00 9.61
CA GLU A 94 -10.52 14.22 10.80
C GLU A 94 -10.71 12.90 11.58
N PRO A 95 -10.83 12.94 12.91
CA PRO A 95 -10.98 11.74 13.74
C PRO A 95 -12.17 10.89 13.30
N GLY A 96 -11.95 9.58 13.13
CA GLY A 96 -12.99 8.61 12.76
C GLY A 96 -13.58 8.78 11.35
N LYS A 97 -13.16 9.79 10.57
CA LYS A 97 -13.65 9.99 9.21
C LYS A 97 -12.79 9.26 8.20
N LYS A 98 -13.42 8.94 7.07
CA LYS A 98 -12.77 8.35 5.90
C LYS A 98 -12.66 9.40 4.80
N VAL A 99 -11.45 9.65 4.32
CA VAL A 99 -11.18 10.44 3.12
C VAL A 99 -10.93 9.50 1.95
N VAL A 100 -11.62 9.71 0.84
CA VAL A 100 -11.45 8.92 -0.38
C VAL A 100 -10.72 9.73 -1.43
N LEU A 101 -9.50 9.33 -1.76
CA LEU A 101 -8.66 9.95 -2.79
C LEU A 101 -8.78 9.19 -4.10
N HIS A 102 -9.31 9.88 -5.12
CA HIS A 102 -9.39 9.37 -6.48
C HIS A 102 -8.09 9.68 -7.22
N VAL A 103 -7.18 8.72 -7.23
CA VAL A 103 -5.88 8.84 -7.88
C VAL A 103 -6.07 8.82 -9.40
N THR A 104 -5.56 9.85 -10.07
CA THR A 104 -5.54 9.93 -11.53
C THR A 104 -4.13 10.26 -11.99
N MET A 105 -3.51 9.36 -12.76
CA MET A 105 -2.14 9.54 -13.24
C MET A 105 -2.11 10.14 -14.65
N GLN A 106 -1.26 11.13 -14.87
CA GLN A 106 -1.04 11.75 -16.18
C GLN A 106 0.36 11.40 -16.68
N LYS A 107 0.48 10.95 -17.93
CA LYS A 107 1.80 10.67 -18.51
C LYS A 107 2.63 11.94 -18.55
N ASP A 108 3.89 11.86 -18.18
CA ASP A 108 4.81 12.99 -18.33
C ASP A 108 5.14 13.15 -19.82
N PRO A 109 4.80 14.28 -20.47
CA PRO A 109 5.11 14.51 -21.88
C PRO A 109 6.62 14.58 -22.14
N ARG A 110 7.45 14.76 -21.11
CA ARG A 110 8.91 14.79 -21.20
C ARG A 110 9.53 13.40 -21.04
N ALA A 111 8.74 12.39 -20.66
CA ALA A 111 9.23 11.03 -20.53
C ALA A 111 9.65 10.48 -21.90
N GLN A 112 10.91 10.08 -22.00
CA GLN A 112 11.46 9.45 -23.19
C GLN A 112 11.39 7.94 -23.04
N PHE A 113 10.73 7.29 -23.99
CA PHE A 113 10.67 5.83 -24.05
C PHE A 113 11.67 5.33 -25.10
N PRO A 114 12.64 4.50 -24.71
CA PRO A 114 13.65 4.03 -25.65
C PRO A 114 13.04 3.05 -26.66
N THR A 115 13.47 3.14 -27.92
CA THR A 115 13.03 2.22 -28.98
C THR A 115 13.62 0.81 -28.80
N VAL A 116 14.71 0.70 -28.07
CA VAL A 116 15.36 -0.57 -27.73
C VAL A 116 15.47 -0.66 -26.22
N THR A 117 15.07 -1.81 -25.65
CA THR A 117 15.07 -2.05 -24.21
C THR A 117 15.88 -3.28 -23.85
N SER A 118 16.27 -3.35 -22.59
CA SER A 118 16.80 -4.52 -21.90
C SER A 118 15.76 -5.01 -20.90
N GLN A 119 15.79 -6.31 -20.57
CA GLN A 119 14.89 -6.93 -19.60
C GLN A 119 15.60 -7.14 -18.26
N LEU A 120 15.15 -6.46 -17.22
CA LEU A 120 15.63 -6.66 -15.85
C LEU A 120 14.60 -7.45 -15.05
N LYS A 121 14.94 -8.68 -14.68
CA LYS A 121 14.11 -9.55 -13.87
C LYS A 121 14.51 -9.47 -12.40
N LEU A 122 13.53 -9.55 -11.50
CA LEU A 122 13.79 -9.53 -10.06
C LEU A 122 13.39 -10.87 -9.44
N GLN A 123 14.27 -11.41 -8.60
CA GLN A 123 13.98 -12.52 -7.69
C GLN A 123 14.36 -12.04 -6.30
N VAL A 124 13.45 -11.29 -5.67
CA VAL A 124 13.71 -10.65 -4.38
C VAL A 124 12.62 -10.94 -3.37
N THR A 125 13.02 -11.20 -2.13
CA THR A 125 12.12 -11.38 -0.99
C THR A 125 12.31 -10.21 -0.01
N PRO A 126 11.24 -9.54 0.45
CA PRO A 126 9.82 -9.73 0.11
C PRO A 126 9.42 -9.17 -1.27
N ASP A 127 8.40 -9.77 -1.90
CA ASP A 127 7.91 -9.37 -3.23
C ASP A 127 7.15 -8.04 -3.26
N ARG A 128 6.77 -7.50 -2.09
CA ARG A 128 6.13 -6.19 -1.94
C ARG A 128 7.12 -5.01 -1.91
N ALA A 129 8.43 -5.27 -1.94
CA ALA A 129 9.41 -4.20 -1.91
C ALA A 129 9.27 -3.27 -3.12
N ALA A 130 9.42 -1.97 -2.87
CA ALA A 130 9.43 -0.94 -3.89
C ALA A 130 10.73 -1.01 -4.70
N VAL A 131 10.61 -0.84 -6.00
CA VAL A 131 11.72 -0.83 -6.94
C VAL A 131 11.84 0.56 -7.52
N PHE A 132 13.06 1.08 -7.51
CA PHE A 132 13.43 2.35 -8.08
C PHE A 132 14.52 2.15 -9.12
N VAL A 133 14.40 2.83 -10.25
CA VAL A 133 15.44 2.94 -11.26
C VAL A 133 15.74 4.41 -11.45
N ASP A 134 16.99 4.80 -11.22
CA ASP A 134 17.47 6.19 -11.27
C ASP A 134 16.56 7.13 -10.45
N ASP A 135 16.25 6.70 -9.22
CA ASP A 135 15.36 7.37 -8.26
C ASP A 135 13.87 7.43 -8.63
N GLY A 136 13.49 7.01 -9.84
CA GLY A 136 12.10 6.89 -10.24
C GLY A 136 11.47 5.59 -9.73
N PHE A 137 10.33 5.67 -9.03
CA PHE A 137 9.56 4.48 -8.64
C PHE A 137 8.98 3.81 -9.89
N VAL A 138 9.32 2.55 -10.12
CA VAL A 138 8.91 1.81 -11.33
C VAL A 138 7.83 0.77 -11.03
N GLY A 139 7.68 0.37 -9.77
CA GLY A 139 6.72 -0.64 -9.34
C GLY A 139 7.25 -1.44 -8.15
N THR A 140 6.64 -2.59 -7.91
CA THR A 140 7.06 -3.54 -6.86
C THR A 140 7.80 -4.74 -7.43
N VAL A 141 8.56 -5.45 -6.59
CA VAL A 141 9.25 -6.69 -7.00
C VAL A 141 8.28 -7.70 -7.64
N ARG A 142 7.06 -7.84 -7.11
CA ARG A 142 5.99 -8.72 -7.63
C ARG A 142 5.67 -8.49 -9.11
N GLU A 143 5.80 -7.25 -9.59
CA GLU A 143 5.50 -6.90 -10.98
C GLU A 143 6.58 -7.40 -11.94
N PHE A 144 7.80 -7.59 -11.43
CA PHE A 144 8.98 -7.97 -12.20
C PHE A 144 9.53 -9.36 -11.84
N SER A 145 8.87 -10.06 -10.91
CA SER A 145 9.16 -11.44 -10.53
C SER A 145 8.16 -12.41 -11.17
N GLY A 146 8.61 -13.64 -11.48
CA GLY A 146 7.78 -14.69 -12.09
C GLY A 146 8.02 -14.95 -13.57
N ILE A 147 7.25 -15.87 -14.16
CA ILE A 147 7.40 -16.30 -15.56
C ILE A 147 6.89 -15.19 -16.48
N GLY A 148 7.67 -14.83 -17.51
CA GLY A 148 7.29 -13.80 -18.49
C GLY A 148 7.30 -12.35 -17.96
N ARG A 149 7.66 -12.14 -16.69
CA ARG A 149 7.74 -10.80 -16.07
C ARG A 149 9.17 -10.33 -15.99
N ALA A 150 9.38 -9.09 -16.43
CA ALA A 150 10.62 -8.34 -16.32
C ALA A 150 10.30 -6.86 -16.51
N MET A 151 11.10 -6.01 -15.87
CA MET A 151 11.09 -4.58 -16.14
C MET A 151 11.80 -4.31 -17.48
N LEU A 152 11.26 -3.39 -18.26
CA LEU A 152 11.93 -2.88 -19.45
C LEU A 152 12.69 -1.60 -19.08
N VAL A 153 13.99 -1.59 -19.35
CA VAL A 153 14.88 -0.46 -19.05
C VAL A 153 15.66 -0.11 -20.30
N SER A 154 16.02 1.16 -20.48
CA SER A 154 16.95 1.56 -21.54
C SER A 154 18.31 0.85 -21.39
N PRO A 155 19.04 0.64 -22.50
CA PRO A 155 20.45 0.29 -22.45
C PRO A 155 21.26 1.43 -21.83
N GLY A 156 22.32 1.08 -21.09
CA GLY A 156 23.17 2.02 -20.38
C GLY A 156 23.34 1.68 -18.91
N LYS A 157 24.02 2.57 -18.18
CA LYS A 157 24.20 2.47 -16.73
C LYS A 157 22.94 2.96 -16.02
N HIS A 158 22.43 2.14 -15.11
CA HIS A 158 21.26 2.44 -14.30
C HIS A 158 21.50 2.06 -12.85
N ARG A 159 21.03 2.90 -11.93
CA ARG A 159 21.03 2.60 -10.50
C ARG A 159 19.70 1.97 -10.12
N VAL A 160 19.75 0.78 -9.55
CA VAL A 160 18.58 0.03 -9.10
C VAL A 160 18.58 0.01 -7.58
N LYS A 161 17.55 0.58 -6.97
CA LYS A 161 17.31 0.53 -5.52
C LYS A 161 16.05 -0.29 -5.25
N ILE A 162 16.12 -1.20 -4.29
CA ILE A 162 15.00 -1.99 -3.80
C ILE A 162 14.85 -1.69 -2.31
N ALA A 163 13.69 -1.17 -1.92
CA ALA A 163 13.47 -0.68 -0.57
C ALA A 163 12.10 -1.07 -0.03
N LEU A 164 12.04 -1.33 1.28
CA LEU A 164 10.82 -1.66 1.97
C LEU A 164 10.95 -1.22 3.43
N PRO A 165 9.98 -0.47 4.00
CA PRO A 165 10.02 -0.12 5.41
C PRO A 165 10.16 -1.36 6.31
N GLY A 166 11.10 -1.29 7.26
CA GLY A 166 11.49 -2.40 8.14
C GLY A 166 12.54 -3.35 7.54
N TYR A 167 13.14 -2.99 6.40
CA TYR A 167 14.20 -3.75 5.75
C TYR A 167 15.36 -2.83 5.36
N GLN A 168 16.56 -3.39 5.32
CA GLN A 168 17.73 -2.73 4.75
C GLN A 168 17.54 -2.61 3.22
N ALA A 169 17.71 -1.40 2.71
CA ALA A 169 17.61 -1.17 1.27
C ALA A 169 18.76 -1.86 0.54
N PHE A 170 18.44 -2.49 -0.59
CA PHE A 170 19.44 -3.02 -1.51
C PHE A 170 19.65 -2.02 -2.65
N GLU A 171 20.90 -1.78 -3.02
CA GLU A 171 21.25 -0.85 -4.09
C GLU A 171 22.38 -1.41 -4.93
N THR A 172 22.25 -1.29 -6.26
CA THR A 172 23.26 -1.77 -7.20
C THR A 172 23.23 -0.97 -8.50
N GLU A 173 24.38 -0.85 -9.15
CA GLU A 173 24.48 -0.32 -10.51
C GLU A 173 24.54 -1.47 -11.51
N VAL A 174 23.74 -1.37 -12.57
CA VAL A 174 23.75 -2.31 -13.68
C VAL A 174 24.09 -1.57 -14.98
N ASN A 175 24.94 -2.17 -15.81
CA ASN A 175 25.18 -1.70 -17.17
C ASN A 175 24.47 -2.62 -18.15
N LEU A 176 23.39 -2.14 -18.75
CA LEU A 176 22.49 -2.91 -19.58
C LEU A 176 22.83 -2.76 -21.06
N LEU A 177 23.03 -3.89 -21.75
CA LEU A 177 23.20 -3.93 -23.20
C LEU A 177 21.84 -4.06 -23.91
N PRO A 178 21.70 -3.57 -25.16
CA PRO A 178 20.49 -3.72 -25.95
C PRO A 178 19.99 -5.17 -26.01
N LYS A 179 18.68 -5.38 -25.76
CA LYS A 179 18.01 -6.71 -25.78
C LYS A 179 18.56 -7.73 -24.77
N GLN A 180 19.46 -7.32 -23.87
CA GLN A 180 19.99 -8.17 -22.82
C GLN A 180 18.89 -8.53 -21.81
N LYS A 181 19.04 -9.70 -21.18
CA LYS A 181 18.24 -10.11 -20.04
C LYS A 181 19.16 -10.30 -18.84
N ILE A 182 18.91 -9.56 -17.75
CA ILE A 182 19.64 -9.70 -16.48
C ILE A 182 18.64 -10.08 -15.40
N THR A 183 19.08 -10.85 -14.41
CA THR A 183 18.31 -11.12 -13.20
C THR A 183 19.07 -10.64 -11.98
N ILE A 184 18.43 -9.79 -11.17
CA ILE A 184 18.91 -9.46 -9.82
C ILE A 184 18.24 -10.44 -8.86
N LYS A 185 19.07 -11.14 -8.07
CA LYS A 185 18.62 -12.06 -7.03
C LYS A 185 19.16 -11.60 -5.69
N THR A 186 18.30 -11.33 -4.73
CA THR A 186 18.70 -10.97 -3.37
C THR A 186 17.54 -11.13 -2.41
N ASP A 187 17.80 -11.38 -1.13
CA ASP A 187 16.78 -11.27 -0.09
C ASP A 187 17.10 -10.03 0.75
N LEU A 188 16.09 -9.22 1.04
CA LEU A 188 16.26 -8.04 1.88
C LEU A 188 16.38 -8.47 3.34
N ALA A 189 17.45 -8.05 4.00
CA ALA A 189 17.62 -8.24 5.42
C ALA A 189 16.64 -7.35 6.20
N PRO A 190 16.00 -7.85 7.28
CA PRO A 190 15.28 -7.00 8.21
C PRO A 190 16.18 -5.87 8.73
N GLY A 191 15.62 -4.68 8.90
CA GLY A 191 16.35 -3.49 9.31
C GLY A 191 15.43 -2.48 9.99
N SER A 192 16.00 -1.34 10.40
CA SER A 192 15.21 -0.26 10.99
C SER A 192 14.47 0.54 9.91
N ILE A 193 13.33 1.14 10.25
CA ILE A 193 12.62 2.09 9.37
C ILE A 193 13.47 3.31 8.99
N THR A 194 14.50 3.62 9.77
CA THR A 194 15.47 4.69 9.50
C THR A 194 16.57 4.29 8.51
N GLU A 195 16.77 2.99 8.29
CA GLU A 195 17.80 2.45 7.38
C GLU A 195 17.29 2.31 5.94
N ALA A 196 15.98 2.32 5.74
CA ALA A 196 15.36 2.55 4.44
C ALA A 196 15.52 4.05 4.10
N GLY A 197 16.76 4.48 3.84
CA GLY A 197 17.13 5.88 3.66
C GLY A 197 16.19 6.60 2.68
N PRO A 198 15.98 7.92 2.86
CA PRO A 198 14.95 8.69 2.17
C PRO A 198 15.01 8.40 0.68
N SER A 199 14.00 7.70 0.15
CA SER A 199 13.91 7.38 -1.29
C SER A 199 13.42 8.58 -2.11
N ILE A 200 13.65 9.81 -1.64
CA ILE A 200 13.19 11.04 -2.28
C ILE A 200 14.27 12.10 -2.16
N LYS A 201 14.52 12.82 -3.28
CA LYS A 201 15.19 14.12 -3.31
C LYS A 201 14.74 14.99 -2.13
N LYS A 202 15.70 15.38 -1.29
CA LYS A 202 15.60 16.68 -0.64
C LYS A 202 15.85 17.72 -1.74
N ASP A 203 14.82 18.49 -2.08
CA ASP A 203 15.05 19.87 -2.54
C ASP A 203 15.19 20.75 -1.28
#